data_AF-A0A509L0Y3-F1
#
_entry.id   AF-A0A509L0Y3-F1
#
_cell.length_a   1.000
_cell.length_b   1.000
_cell.length_c   1.000
_cell.angle_alpha   90.00
_cell.angle_beta   90.00
_cell.angle_gamma   90.00
#
_symmetry.space_group_name_H-M   'P 1'
#
loop_
_entity.id
_entity.type
_entity.pdbx_description
1 polymer ?
#
loop_
_entity_poly.entity_id
_entity_poly.type
_entity_poly.pdbx_seq_one_letter_code
_entity_poly.pdbx_strand_id
1 'polypeptide(L)'
;IIYVISSRTGLRQADMRFLSIIRNMGILENILFVLNSDFSEHETLEGLIALVEHTREDVSVITPDPDIYVFSSLYNLFKASFKSMSRKDEVRFSQWETETPFVEFADGETKRFSADLSVKLGKEHYSLLVKNNIERLGIVAESMAHWSGIHQEILGGDTKGVASLISKMTYHQQQMTQIASLVKNTLEGASQNIKLNLRKTIDRFFDAGNGRVVKDMIAFIRNFQLNLEPYEATIESSRFTEMLYLVFQDFKAAIDSHLAETIHPRIVKFIREEEEKIKSHLESVATPYTAMVKEAMSDYQASMADTGASQPDSIGSRMVLSDLKVLKFRDKLSLPPVETTMRYSSRIKTEAVVRFGFYSVIKVFRKLLRKSETRQNRRKHKALEDGFRRMKLETERSIRVQFRDYQENVKFQYLFRLTDVMVHQLNDDLQEHFQVYFMDALKMIEMVKEEHVDKERIKEGLRKVGETARGYLERIDRFRGDIESILNSRTPVEPQ
;
A
#
# COMPACT_ATOMS: atom_id res chain seq x y z
N ILE A 1 -3.92 -11.35 -1.22
CA ILE A 1 -3.28 -12.61 -0.79
C ILE A 1 -4.25 -13.74 -1.13
N ILE A 2 -3.80 -14.81 -1.77
CA ILE A 2 -4.63 -16.01 -1.95
C ILE A 2 -4.12 -17.02 -0.92
N TYR A 3 -5.00 -17.44 -0.02
CA TYR A 3 -4.67 -18.41 1.04
C TYR A 3 -5.28 -19.76 0.69
N VAL A 4 -4.43 -20.73 0.38
CA VAL A 4 -4.86 -22.05 -0.12
C VAL A 4 -4.90 -23.05 1.02
N ILE A 5 -6.09 -23.59 1.28
CA ILE A 5 -6.38 -24.60 2.29
C ILE A 5 -6.52 -25.95 1.58
N SER A 6 -5.86 -26.99 2.08
CA SER A 6 -6.05 -28.34 1.55
C SER A 6 -7.35 -28.92 2.09
N SER A 7 -8.23 -29.43 1.22
CA SER A 7 -9.42 -30.15 1.66
C SER A 7 -9.12 -31.47 2.39
N ARG A 8 -7.90 -32.02 2.27
CA ARG A 8 -7.50 -33.22 3.01
C ARG A 8 -7.11 -32.94 4.46
N THR A 9 -6.41 -31.83 4.68
CA THR A 9 -5.80 -31.54 5.99
C THR A 9 -6.47 -30.40 6.73
N GLY A 10 -7.36 -29.65 6.08
CA GLY A 10 -7.97 -28.45 6.64
C GLY A 10 -6.94 -27.41 7.07
N LEU A 11 -7.32 -26.58 8.04
CA LEU A 11 -6.45 -25.59 8.66
C LEU A 11 -5.63 -26.21 9.80
N ARG A 12 -4.33 -25.97 9.77
CA ARG A 12 -3.40 -26.41 10.84
C ARG A 12 -3.25 -25.31 11.88
N GLN A 13 -2.72 -25.66 13.05
CA GLN A 13 -2.40 -24.64 14.07
C GLN A 13 -1.42 -23.57 13.58
N ALA A 14 -0.46 -23.93 12.73
CA ALA A 14 0.47 -22.96 12.13
C ALA A 14 -0.27 -21.96 11.23
N ASP A 15 -1.30 -22.43 10.53
CA ASP A 15 -2.15 -21.63 9.65
C ASP A 15 -2.95 -20.60 10.46
N MET A 16 -3.55 -21.03 11.58
CA MET A 16 -4.27 -20.14 12.50
C MET A 16 -3.37 -19.06 13.11
N ARG A 17 -2.12 -19.41 13.47
CA ARG A 17 -1.13 -18.42 13.92
C ARG A 17 -0.82 -17.43 12.82
N PHE A 18 -0.53 -17.89 11.61
CA PHE A 18 -0.25 -17.04 10.48
C PHE A 18 -1.42 -16.09 10.15
N LEU A 19 -2.64 -16.60 10.07
CA LEU A 19 -3.82 -15.78 9.81
C LEU A 19 -4.08 -14.75 10.93
N SER A 20 -3.79 -15.09 12.19
CA SER A 20 -3.85 -14.14 13.31
C SER A 20 -2.81 -13.01 13.18
N ILE A 21 -1.59 -13.31 12.71
CA ILE A 21 -0.56 -12.31 12.40
C ILE A 21 -1.05 -11.36 11.31
N ILE A 22 -1.63 -11.89 10.23
CA ILE A 22 -2.18 -11.12 9.11
C ILE A 22 -3.37 -10.26 9.56
N ARG A 23 -4.23 -10.78 10.45
CA ARG A 23 -5.29 -10.00 11.12
C ARG A 23 -4.72 -8.86 11.94
N ASN A 24 -3.70 -9.12 12.76
CA ASN A 24 -3.07 -8.10 13.59
C ASN A 24 -2.38 -7.01 12.76
N MET A 25 -1.93 -7.33 11.53
CA MET A 25 -1.43 -6.37 10.55
C MET A 25 -2.54 -5.51 9.90
N GLY A 26 -3.82 -5.87 10.08
CA GLY A 26 -4.96 -5.16 9.48
C GLY A 26 -5.06 -5.36 7.96
N ILE A 27 -4.61 -6.50 7.43
CA ILE A 27 -4.68 -6.83 5.99
C ILE A 27 -5.60 -8.02 5.69
N LEU A 28 -6.38 -8.46 6.66
CA LEU A 28 -7.24 -9.64 6.54
C LEU A 28 -8.27 -9.52 5.41
N GLU A 29 -8.85 -8.33 5.25
CA GLU A 29 -9.78 -7.98 4.16
C GLU A 29 -9.17 -8.19 2.75
N ASN A 30 -7.84 -8.25 2.63
CA ASN A 30 -7.13 -8.44 1.36
C ASN A 30 -6.83 -9.93 1.06
N ILE A 31 -7.31 -10.86 1.89
CA ILE A 31 -7.18 -12.31 1.67
C ILE A 31 -8.38 -12.82 0.86
N LEU A 32 -8.15 -13.83 0.02
CA LEU A 32 -9.17 -14.70 -0.57
C LEU A 32 -8.84 -16.14 -0.16
N PHE A 33 -9.78 -16.86 0.45
CA PHE A 33 -9.57 -18.23 0.91
C PHE A 33 -9.98 -19.22 -0.16
N VAL A 34 -9.09 -20.14 -0.54
CA VAL A 34 -9.37 -21.17 -1.54
C VAL A 34 -9.20 -22.53 -0.89
N LEU A 35 -10.28 -23.31 -0.80
CA LEU A 35 -10.22 -24.72 -0.44
C LEU A 35 -9.90 -25.53 -1.70
N ASN A 36 -8.65 -25.97 -1.82
CA ASN A 36 -8.23 -26.82 -2.93
C ASN A 36 -8.72 -28.25 -2.70
N SER A 37 -9.64 -28.69 -3.57
CA SER A 37 -10.30 -30.00 -3.49
C SER A 37 -10.13 -30.77 -4.78
N ASP A 38 -9.22 -31.75 -4.80
CA ASP A 38 -9.13 -32.68 -5.92
C ASP A 38 -10.30 -33.66 -5.84
N PHE A 39 -10.98 -33.92 -6.97
CA PHE A 39 -12.23 -34.69 -6.98
C PHE A 39 -12.08 -36.11 -6.44
N SER A 40 -10.86 -36.69 -6.50
CA SER A 40 -10.57 -38.01 -5.93
C SER A 40 -10.48 -38.06 -4.40
N GLU A 41 -10.53 -36.93 -3.69
CA GLU A 41 -10.32 -36.87 -2.24
C GLU A 41 -11.63 -36.94 -1.44
N HIS A 42 -12.79 -36.79 -2.09
CA HIS A 42 -14.10 -36.81 -1.45
C HIS A 42 -15.04 -37.75 -2.21
N GLU A 43 -15.75 -38.62 -1.49
CA GLU A 43 -16.67 -39.59 -2.10
C GLU A 43 -17.97 -38.94 -2.61
N THR A 44 -18.39 -37.82 -2.01
CA THR A 44 -19.66 -37.14 -2.31
C THR A 44 -19.53 -35.63 -2.23
N LEU A 45 -20.35 -34.91 -3.00
CA LEU A 45 -20.37 -33.45 -3.01
C LEU A 45 -20.86 -32.90 -1.67
N GLU A 46 -21.83 -33.58 -1.04
CA GLU A 46 -22.36 -33.25 0.27
C GLU A 46 -21.26 -33.30 1.35
N GLY A 47 -20.36 -34.30 1.28
CA GLY A 47 -19.21 -34.40 2.17
C GLY A 47 -18.24 -33.23 2.01
N LEU A 48 -17.99 -32.81 0.76
CA LEU A 48 -17.17 -31.63 0.48
C LEU A 48 -17.83 -30.35 1.03
N ILE A 49 -19.14 -30.18 0.85
CA ILE A 49 -19.88 -29.01 1.37
C ILE A 49 -19.82 -28.96 2.90
N ALA A 50 -19.99 -30.09 3.58
CA ALA A 50 -19.87 -30.15 5.04
C ALA A 50 -18.46 -29.74 5.53
N LEU A 51 -17.40 -30.15 4.82
CA LEU A 51 -16.04 -29.72 5.11
C LEU A 51 -15.83 -28.22 4.89
N VAL A 52 -16.47 -27.65 3.85
CA VAL A 52 -16.41 -26.21 3.56
C VAL A 52 -17.02 -25.42 4.71
N GLU A 53 -18.18 -25.85 5.22
CA GLU A 53 -18.82 -25.19 6.36
C GLU A 53 -18.00 -25.33 7.64
N HIS A 54 -17.40 -26.50 7.90
CA HIS A 54 -16.48 -26.63 9.03
C HIS A 54 -15.25 -25.72 8.89
N THR A 55 -14.69 -25.61 7.68
CA THR A 55 -13.57 -24.70 7.40
C THR A 55 -14.01 -23.24 7.58
N ARG A 56 -15.25 -22.90 7.20
CA ARG A 56 -15.83 -21.57 7.40
C ARG A 56 -15.92 -21.22 8.88
N GLU A 57 -16.38 -22.15 9.72
CA GLU A 57 -16.41 -21.98 11.17
C GLU A 57 -15.00 -21.72 11.75
N ASP A 58 -14.01 -22.52 11.33
CA ASP A 58 -12.62 -22.36 11.78
C ASP A 58 -12.03 -21.00 11.39
N VAL A 59 -12.23 -20.58 10.14
CA VAL A 59 -11.77 -19.25 9.67
C VAL A 59 -12.55 -18.12 10.35
N SER A 60 -13.81 -18.36 10.74
CA SER A 60 -14.68 -17.38 11.39
C SER A 60 -14.16 -16.88 12.73
N VAL A 61 -13.29 -17.66 13.40
CA VAL A 61 -12.56 -17.24 14.60
C VAL A 61 -11.63 -16.05 14.32
N ILE A 62 -11.17 -15.90 13.07
CA ILE A 62 -10.21 -14.89 12.65
C ILE A 62 -10.90 -13.77 11.87
N THR A 63 -11.74 -14.10 10.90
CA THR A 63 -12.48 -13.12 10.10
C THR A 63 -13.98 -13.42 10.20
N PRO A 64 -14.83 -12.45 10.57
CA PRO A 64 -16.26 -12.67 10.50
C PRO A 64 -16.66 -12.89 9.03
N ASP A 65 -17.47 -13.90 8.79
CA ASP A 65 -18.03 -14.25 7.47
C ASP A 65 -16.99 -14.41 6.34
N PRO A 66 -16.13 -15.45 6.38
CA PRO A 66 -15.10 -15.65 5.37
C PRO A 66 -15.68 -16.13 4.03
N ASP A 67 -15.34 -15.43 2.95
CA ASP A 67 -15.52 -15.95 1.60
C ASP A 67 -14.49 -17.07 1.31
N ILE A 68 -14.99 -18.30 1.20
CA ILE A 68 -14.23 -19.49 0.83
C ILE A 68 -14.67 -19.93 -0.56
N TYR A 69 -13.72 -20.04 -1.48
CA TYR A 69 -13.92 -20.60 -2.82
C TYR A 69 -13.44 -22.04 -2.88
N VAL A 70 -14.14 -22.90 -3.61
CA VAL A 70 -13.87 -24.34 -3.60
C VAL A 70 -13.69 -24.88 -5.01
N PHE A 71 -12.47 -25.27 -5.36
CA PHE A 71 -12.20 -25.88 -6.67
C PHE A 71 -10.92 -26.73 -6.66
N SER A 72 -10.78 -27.63 -7.64
CA SER A 72 -9.50 -28.33 -7.88
C SER A 72 -8.60 -27.46 -8.76
N SER A 73 -7.49 -27.00 -8.20
CA SER A 73 -6.44 -26.32 -8.98
C SER A 73 -5.83 -27.27 -10.02
N LEU A 74 -5.76 -28.56 -9.72
CA LEU A 74 -5.20 -29.58 -10.63
C LEU A 74 -6.13 -29.86 -11.80
N TYR A 75 -7.44 -29.98 -11.57
CA TYR A 75 -8.43 -30.08 -12.63
C TYR A 75 -8.39 -28.85 -13.55
N ASN A 76 -8.35 -27.64 -12.97
CA ASN A 76 -8.24 -26.40 -13.74
C ASN A 76 -6.95 -26.35 -14.58
N LEU A 77 -5.84 -26.85 -14.04
CA LEU A 77 -4.57 -26.97 -14.77
C LEU A 77 -4.67 -27.96 -15.94
N PHE A 78 -5.28 -29.13 -15.73
CA PHE A 78 -5.51 -30.13 -16.78
C PHE A 78 -6.40 -29.59 -17.89
N LYS A 79 -7.51 -28.93 -17.53
CA LYS A 79 -8.42 -28.26 -18.46
C LYS A 79 -7.69 -27.21 -19.32
N ALA A 80 -6.78 -26.44 -18.73
CA ALA A 80 -5.97 -25.44 -19.46
C ALA A 80 -4.85 -26.06 -20.32
N SER A 81 -4.33 -27.23 -19.93
CA SER A 81 -3.15 -27.86 -20.54
C SER A 81 -3.47 -29.11 -21.36
N PHE A 82 -4.74 -29.32 -21.71
CA PHE A 82 -5.28 -30.55 -22.32
C PHE A 82 -4.45 -31.10 -23.50
N LYS A 83 -3.86 -30.22 -24.32
CA LYS A 83 -3.08 -30.61 -25.51
C LYS A 83 -1.67 -31.12 -25.23
N SER A 84 -1.18 -31.00 -23.99
CA SER A 84 0.20 -31.36 -23.61
C SER A 84 0.26 -32.28 -22.40
N MET A 85 -0.82 -33.03 -22.14
CA MET A 85 -0.91 -33.92 -20.99
C MET A 85 -0.19 -35.26 -21.25
N SER A 86 0.28 -35.89 -20.18
CA SER A 86 0.72 -37.28 -20.27
C SER A 86 -0.48 -38.20 -20.37
N ARG A 87 -0.32 -39.40 -20.98
CA ARG A 87 -1.40 -40.40 -21.05
C ARG A 87 -1.98 -40.75 -19.68
N LYS A 88 -1.18 -40.70 -18.62
CA LYS A 88 -1.63 -40.96 -17.24
C LYS A 88 -2.57 -39.85 -16.76
N ASP A 89 -2.24 -38.60 -17.06
CA ASP A 89 -3.04 -37.45 -16.65
C ASP A 89 -4.32 -37.34 -17.49
N GLU A 90 -4.28 -37.70 -18.78
CA GLU A 90 -5.48 -37.77 -19.64
C GLU A 90 -6.53 -38.71 -19.07
N VAL A 91 -6.13 -39.93 -18.66
CA VAL A 91 -7.04 -40.90 -18.05
C VAL A 91 -7.65 -40.35 -16.76
N ARG A 92 -6.85 -39.70 -15.92
CA ARG A 92 -7.32 -39.08 -14.66
C ARG A 92 -8.29 -37.93 -14.93
N PHE A 93 -8.00 -37.09 -15.92
CA PHE A 93 -8.86 -35.98 -16.30
C PHE A 93 -10.19 -36.46 -16.87
N SER A 94 -10.18 -37.43 -17.80
CA SER A 94 -11.42 -38.01 -18.34
C SER A 94 -12.26 -38.69 -17.27
N GLN A 95 -11.64 -39.33 -16.27
CA GLN A 95 -12.38 -39.88 -15.12
C GLN A 95 -13.09 -38.76 -14.34
N TRP A 96 -12.40 -37.66 -14.05
CA TRP A 96 -12.97 -36.50 -13.36
C TRP A 96 -14.08 -35.80 -14.15
N GLU A 97 -14.00 -35.75 -15.48
CA GLU A 97 -15.08 -35.21 -16.32
C GLU A 97 -16.38 -36.01 -16.22
N THR A 98 -16.34 -37.27 -15.78
CA THR A 98 -17.56 -38.07 -15.56
C THR A 98 -18.31 -37.70 -14.28
N GLU A 99 -17.66 -37.00 -13.35
CA GLU A 99 -18.26 -36.57 -12.08
C GLU A 99 -18.97 -35.21 -12.25
N THR A 100 -20.03 -35.18 -13.07
CA THR A 100 -20.72 -33.94 -13.48
C THR A 100 -21.08 -33.00 -12.33
N PRO A 101 -21.63 -33.46 -11.18
CA PRO A 101 -21.96 -32.57 -10.07
C PRO A 101 -20.74 -31.85 -9.46
N PHE A 102 -19.60 -32.54 -9.34
CA PHE A 102 -18.36 -31.95 -8.84
C PHE A 102 -17.78 -30.95 -9.83
N VAL A 103 -17.81 -31.28 -11.13
CA VAL A 103 -17.33 -30.40 -12.20
C VAL A 103 -18.13 -29.11 -12.26
N GLU A 104 -19.47 -29.19 -12.25
CA GLU A 104 -20.34 -28.01 -12.31
C GLU A 104 -20.15 -27.09 -11.10
N PHE A 105 -20.10 -27.67 -9.90
CA PHE A 105 -19.82 -26.94 -8.66
C PHE A 105 -18.46 -26.25 -8.70
N ALA A 106 -17.40 -26.98 -9.04
CA ALA A 106 -16.04 -26.44 -9.10
C ALA A 106 -15.85 -25.39 -10.20
N ASP A 107 -16.48 -25.55 -11.37
CA ASP A 107 -16.47 -24.55 -12.44
C ASP A 107 -17.22 -23.27 -12.02
N GLY A 108 -18.35 -23.40 -11.31
CA GLY A 108 -19.09 -22.28 -10.74
C GLY A 108 -18.24 -21.48 -9.73
N GLU A 109 -17.60 -22.19 -8.80
CA GLU A 109 -16.70 -21.60 -7.80
C GLU A 109 -15.44 -20.98 -8.42
N THR A 110 -14.89 -21.61 -9.47
CA THR A 110 -13.76 -21.05 -10.22
C THR A 110 -14.14 -19.73 -10.91
N LYS A 111 -15.35 -19.64 -11.48
CA LYS A 111 -15.88 -18.40 -12.06
C LYS A 111 -16.07 -17.33 -10.99
N ARG A 112 -16.69 -17.68 -9.85
CA ARG A 112 -16.88 -16.77 -8.70
C ARG A 112 -15.55 -16.21 -8.21
N PHE A 113 -14.57 -17.09 -7.97
CA PHE A 113 -13.22 -16.71 -7.59
C PHE A 113 -12.55 -15.79 -8.62
N SER A 114 -12.65 -16.12 -9.91
CA SER A 114 -12.02 -15.33 -10.97
C SER A 114 -12.62 -13.93 -11.09
N ALA A 115 -13.94 -13.80 -10.92
CA ALA A 115 -14.63 -12.52 -10.90
C ALA A 115 -14.16 -11.66 -9.73
N ASP A 116 -14.18 -12.20 -8.51
CA ASP A 116 -13.80 -11.47 -7.30
C ASP A 116 -12.30 -11.14 -7.29
N LEU A 117 -11.45 -12.07 -7.73
CA LEU A 117 -10.02 -11.83 -7.88
C LEU A 117 -9.76 -10.71 -8.90
N SER A 118 -10.48 -10.68 -10.02
CA SER A 118 -10.35 -9.63 -11.04
C SER A 118 -10.81 -8.26 -10.52
N VAL A 119 -11.85 -8.21 -9.68
CA VAL A 119 -12.25 -6.99 -8.98
C VAL A 119 -11.15 -6.54 -8.02
N LYS A 120 -10.63 -7.47 -7.20
CA LYS A 120 -9.63 -7.21 -6.16
C LYS A 120 -8.24 -6.85 -6.72
N LEU A 121 -7.86 -7.39 -7.87
CA LEU A 121 -6.58 -7.13 -8.53
C LEU A 121 -6.63 -6.00 -9.56
N GLY A 122 -7.76 -5.85 -10.25
CA GLY A 122 -7.76 -5.20 -11.57
C GLY A 122 -8.74 -4.05 -11.73
N LYS A 123 -10.05 -4.29 -11.56
CA LYS A 123 -11.05 -3.28 -11.96
C LYS A 123 -11.00 -1.99 -11.13
N GLU A 124 -10.72 -2.06 -9.83
CA GLU A 124 -10.55 -0.85 -9.02
C GLU A 124 -9.18 -0.21 -9.24
N HIS A 125 -8.12 -1.01 -9.30
CA HIS A 125 -6.76 -0.48 -9.43
C HIS A 125 -6.48 0.15 -10.80
N TYR A 126 -6.85 -0.52 -11.89
CA TYR A 126 -6.69 0.03 -13.24
C TYR A 126 -7.67 1.18 -13.48
N SER A 127 -8.91 1.11 -13.00
CA SER A 127 -9.82 2.25 -13.16
C SER A 127 -9.34 3.46 -12.37
N LEU A 128 -8.77 3.30 -11.17
CA LEU A 128 -8.19 4.43 -10.42
C LEU A 128 -6.94 5.01 -11.09
N LEU A 129 -6.04 4.14 -11.60
CA LEU A 129 -4.85 4.58 -12.34
C LEU A 129 -5.21 5.31 -13.63
N VAL A 130 -6.23 4.83 -14.35
CA VAL A 130 -6.66 5.42 -15.62
C VAL A 130 -7.54 6.65 -15.38
N LYS A 131 -8.39 6.65 -14.36
CA LYS A 131 -9.31 7.76 -14.03
C LYS A 131 -8.54 9.06 -13.85
N ASN A 132 -7.52 9.09 -13.00
CA ASN A 132 -6.76 10.33 -12.79
C ASN A 132 -6.16 10.88 -14.10
N ASN A 133 -5.55 10.02 -14.91
CA ASN A 133 -4.96 10.43 -16.18
C ASN A 133 -6.00 10.88 -17.21
N ILE A 134 -7.14 10.20 -17.28
CA ILE A 134 -8.26 10.60 -18.15
C ILE A 134 -8.84 11.94 -17.71
N GLU A 135 -8.95 12.18 -16.39
CA GLU A 135 -9.41 13.48 -15.89
C GLU A 135 -8.43 14.61 -16.24
N ARG A 136 -7.12 14.38 -16.11
CA ARG A 136 -6.10 15.33 -16.56
C ARG A 136 -6.19 15.62 -18.06
N LEU A 137 -6.36 14.58 -18.88
CA LEU A 137 -6.56 14.76 -20.32
C LEU A 137 -7.85 15.52 -20.63
N GLY A 138 -8.90 15.32 -19.83
CA GLY A 138 -10.15 16.06 -19.90
C GLY A 138 -9.91 17.56 -19.67
N ILE A 139 -9.25 17.90 -18.56
CA ILE A 139 -8.91 19.29 -18.20
C ILE A 139 -8.08 19.95 -19.32
N VAL A 140 -7.07 19.25 -19.85
CA VAL A 140 -6.24 19.77 -20.94
C VAL A 140 -7.06 20.01 -22.21
N ALA A 141 -7.88 19.05 -22.62
CA ALA A 141 -8.71 19.19 -23.82
C ALA A 141 -9.76 20.30 -23.66
N GLU A 142 -10.39 20.41 -22.49
CA GLU A 142 -11.34 21.46 -22.12
C GLU A 142 -10.69 22.84 -22.21
N SER A 143 -9.49 22.95 -21.64
CA SER A 143 -8.75 24.20 -21.67
C SER A 143 -8.26 24.56 -23.08
N MET A 144 -7.85 23.60 -23.91
CA MET A 144 -7.48 23.87 -25.32
C MET A 144 -8.68 24.35 -26.15
N ALA A 145 -9.87 23.79 -25.91
CA ALA A 145 -11.10 24.24 -26.55
C ALA A 145 -11.45 25.68 -26.11
N HIS A 146 -11.41 25.93 -24.81
CA HIS A 146 -11.64 27.25 -24.22
C HIS A 146 -10.64 28.31 -24.72
N TRP A 147 -9.36 27.96 -24.71
CA TRP A 147 -8.26 28.78 -25.23
C TRP A 147 -8.50 29.17 -26.68
N SER A 148 -8.88 28.22 -27.54
CA SER A 148 -9.17 28.50 -28.95
C SER A 148 -10.34 29.47 -29.12
N GLY A 149 -11.38 29.36 -28.31
CA GLY A 149 -12.57 30.22 -28.36
C GLY A 149 -12.25 31.65 -27.98
N ILE A 150 -11.59 31.86 -26.83
CA ILE A 150 -11.17 33.19 -26.37
C ILE A 150 -10.31 33.88 -27.42
N HIS A 151 -9.36 33.15 -28.01
CA HIS A 151 -8.45 33.74 -28.98
C HIS A 151 -9.11 34.08 -30.32
N GLN A 152 -10.09 33.29 -30.77
CA GLN A 152 -10.90 33.64 -31.93
C GLN A 152 -11.70 34.93 -31.71
N GLU A 153 -12.23 35.11 -30.49
CA GLU A 153 -12.99 36.29 -30.14
C GLU A 153 -12.10 37.55 -30.02
N ILE A 154 -10.92 37.43 -29.42
CA ILE A 154 -9.93 38.53 -29.36
C ILE A 154 -9.52 38.96 -30.79
N LEU A 155 -9.42 38.02 -31.74
CA LEU A 155 -9.09 38.31 -33.14
C LEU A 155 -10.29 38.84 -33.95
N GLY A 156 -11.52 38.62 -33.47
CA GLY A 156 -12.77 39.03 -34.11
C GLY A 156 -13.39 40.32 -33.56
N GLY A 157 -13.07 40.68 -32.32
CA GLY A 157 -13.67 41.79 -31.59
C GLY A 157 -13.10 43.17 -31.91
N ASP A 158 -13.85 44.21 -31.54
CA ASP A 158 -13.40 45.60 -31.60
C ASP A 158 -12.44 45.94 -30.45
N THR A 159 -11.66 47.02 -30.59
CA THR A 159 -10.61 47.39 -29.62
C THR A 159 -11.15 47.66 -28.20
N LYS A 160 -12.44 48.03 -28.06
CA LYS A 160 -13.09 48.26 -26.76
C LYS A 160 -13.57 46.98 -26.08
N GLY A 161 -14.18 46.06 -26.83
CA GLY A 161 -14.59 44.74 -26.35
C GLY A 161 -13.39 43.91 -25.90
N VAL A 162 -12.30 43.93 -26.69
CA VAL A 162 -11.03 43.29 -26.35
C VAL A 162 -10.45 43.84 -25.05
N ALA A 163 -10.45 45.17 -24.85
CA ALA A 163 -9.96 45.79 -23.62
C ALA A 163 -10.76 45.38 -22.37
N SER A 164 -12.08 45.30 -22.46
CA SER A 164 -12.96 44.84 -21.37
C SER A 164 -12.69 43.37 -21.00
N LEU A 165 -12.55 42.51 -22.01
CA LEU A 165 -12.25 41.09 -21.85
C LEU A 165 -10.89 40.87 -21.17
N ILE A 166 -9.87 41.66 -21.54
CA ILE A 166 -8.54 41.67 -20.90
C ILE A 166 -8.65 42.00 -19.41
N SER A 167 -9.36 43.07 -19.06
CA SER A 167 -9.51 43.49 -17.66
C SER A 167 -10.18 42.41 -16.81
N LYS A 168 -11.24 41.77 -17.34
CA LYS A 168 -11.91 40.64 -16.67
C LYS A 168 -10.96 39.45 -16.48
N MET A 169 -10.24 39.02 -17.52
CA MET A 169 -9.30 37.90 -17.43
C MET A 169 -8.17 38.17 -16.42
N THR A 170 -7.63 39.39 -16.43
CA THR A 170 -6.55 39.79 -15.51
C THR A 170 -7.03 39.78 -14.06
N TYR A 171 -8.25 40.27 -13.81
CA TYR A 171 -8.87 40.23 -12.48
C TYR A 171 -9.01 38.79 -11.96
N HIS A 172 -9.59 37.89 -12.75
CA HIS A 172 -9.77 36.49 -12.33
C HIS A 172 -8.43 35.74 -12.19
N GLN A 173 -7.44 36.02 -13.03
CA GLN A 173 -6.09 35.47 -12.87
C GLN A 173 -5.46 35.87 -11.52
N GLN A 174 -5.59 37.14 -11.13
CA GLN A 174 -5.08 37.63 -9.85
C GLN A 174 -5.79 36.95 -8.67
N GLN A 175 -7.12 36.82 -8.74
CA GLN A 175 -7.89 36.10 -7.72
C GLN A 175 -7.42 34.65 -7.57
N MET A 176 -7.27 33.92 -8.68
CA MET A 176 -6.81 32.52 -8.62
C MET A 176 -5.37 32.38 -8.14
N THR A 177 -4.48 33.29 -8.51
CA THR A 177 -3.09 33.28 -8.02
C THR A 177 -3.05 33.49 -6.49
N GLN A 178 -3.93 34.32 -5.96
CA GLN A 178 -4.06 34.53 -4.50
C GLN A 178 -4.59 33.27 -3.81
N ILE A 179 -5.64 32.64 -4.35
CA ILE A 179 -6.17 31.37 -3.83
C ILE A 179 -5.08 30.29 -3.85
N ALA A 180 -4.34 30.16 -4.97
CA ALA A 180 -3.24 29.22 -5.10
C ALA A 180 -2.15 29.41 -4.02
N SER A 181 -1.76 30.65 -3.79
CA SER A 181 -0.78 31.01 -2.76
C SER A 181 -1.28 30.66 -1.35
N LEU A 182 -2.55 30.97 -1.03
CA LEU A 182 -3.15 30.64 0.25
C LEU A 182 -3.21 29.13 0.49
N VAL A 183 -3.67 28.36 -0.49
CA VAL A 183 -3.72 26.89 -0.42
C VAL A 183 -2.33 26.32 -0.17
N LYS A 184 -1.34 26.76 -0.97
CA LYS A 184 0.04 26.30 -0.85
C LYS A 184 0.60 26.55 0.54
N ASN A 185 0.48 27.78 1.05
CA ASN A 185 0.98 28.16 2.37
C ASN A 185 0.30 27.35 3.49
N THR A 186 -1.01 27.10 3.38
CA THR A 186 -1.74 26.30 4.37
C THR A 186 -1.36 24.83 4.31
N LEU A 187 -1.21 24.24 3.12
CA LEU A 187 -0.78 22.84 2.97
C LEU A 187 0.67 22.65 3.45
N GLU A 188 1.56 23.61 3.20
CA GLU A 188 2.92 23.61 3.75
C GLU A 188 2.91 23.70 5.28
N GLY A 189 2.07 24.58 5.85
CA GLY A 189 1.87 24.67 7.30
C GLY A 189 1.33 23.38 7.91
N ALA A 190 0.34 22.76 7.26
CA ALA A 190 -0.22 21.48 7.64
C ALA A 190 0.84 20.37 7.58
N SER A 191 1.67 20.34 6.53
CA SER A 191 2.80 19.39 6.41
C SER A 191 3.74 19.46 7.60
N GLN A 192 4.15 20.67 7.99
CA GLN A 192 5.03 20.85 9.15
C GLN A 192 4.36 20.37 10.45
N ASN A 193 3.08 20.68 10.64
CA ASN A 193 2.34 20.28 11.83
C ASN A 193 2.15 18.75 11.90
N ILE A 194 1.81 18.12 10.77
CA ILE A 194 1.78 16.66 10.61
C ILE A 194 3.14 16.06 10.99
N LYS A 195 4.24 16.55 10.42
CA LYS A 195 5.59 16.03 10.70
C LYS A 195 5.99 16.15 12.17
N LEU A 196 5.64 17.25 12.83
CA LEU A 196 5.86 17.44 14.26
C LEU A 196 5.07 16.43 15.11
N ASN A 197 3.81 16.17 14.75
CA ASN A 197 2.97 15.19 15.44
C ASN A 197 3.42 13.75 15.18
N LEU A 198 3.79 13.42 13.94
CA LEU A 198 4.38 12.15 13.56
C LEU A 198 5.66 11.90 14.35
N ARG A 199 6.56 12.88 14.45
CA ARG A 199 7.79 12.76 15.26
C ARG A 199 7.49 12.34 16.68
N LYS A 200 6.60 13.06 17.38
CA LYS A 200 6.21 12.75 18.76
C LYS A 200 5.59 11.36 18.89
N THR A 201 4.71 10.99 17.96
CA THR A 201 3.96 9.73 18.01
C THR A 201 4.87 8.54 17.73
N ILE A 202 5.73 8.64 16.71
CA ILE A 202 6.75 7.64 16.38
C ILE A 202 7.74 7.50 17.54
N ASP A 203 8.28 8.61 18.08
CA ASP A 203 9.23 8.57 19.18
C ASP A 203 8.61 7.91 20.43
N ARG A 204 7.34 8.20 20.75
CA ARG A 204 6.61 7.55 21.84
C ARG A 204 6.35 6.07 21.58
N PHE A 205 6.04 5.68 20.34
CA PHE A 205 5.73 4.29 19.99
C PHE A 205 6.96 3.37 20.13
N PHE A 206 8.13 3.86 19.71
CA PHE A 206 9.41 3.15 19.79
C PHE A 206 10.21 3.40 21.08
N ASP A 207 9.71 4.21 22.02
CA ASP A 207 10.42 4.51 23.26
C ASP A 207 10.75 3.23 24.05
N ALA A 208 11.97 3.15 24.60
CA ALA A 208 12.46 1.93 25.21
C ALA A 208 12.02 1.74 26.68
N GLY A 209 11.48 2.77 27.33
CA GLY A 209 10.95 2.69 28.70
C GLY A 209 9.43 2.55 28.75
N ASN A 210 8.74 3.25 27.85
CA ASN A 210 7.30 3.45 27.85
C ASN A 210 6.63 3.14 26.51
N GLY A 211 7.39 2.85 25.46
CA GLY A 211 6.86 2.50 24.14
C GLY A 211 6.26 1.09 24.10
N ARG A 212 5.52 0.80 23.02
CA ARG A 212 4.76 -0.46 22.88
C ARG A 212 5.53 -1.59 22.22
N VAL A 213 6.66 -1.26 21.60
CA VAL A 213 7.43 -2.20 20.76
C VAL A 213 8.78 -2.52 21.39
N VAL A 214 9.62 -1.50 21.62
CA VAL A 214 10.96 -1.73 22.16
C VAL A 214 10.90 -2.24 23.59
N LYS A 215 10.04 -1.67 24.43
CA LYS A 215 9.81 -2.14 25.80
C LYS A 215 9.40 -3.61 25.84
N ASP A 216 8.45 -4.00 25.00
CA ASP A 216 7.90 -5.36 24.96
C ASP A 216 8.96 -6.35 24.48
N MET A 217 9.74 -6.00 23.45
CA MET A 217 10.87 -6.82 22.99
C MET A 217 11.93 -7.01 24.07
N ILE A 218 12.22 -5.96 24.84
CA ILE A 218 13.18 -6.01 25.95
C ILE A 218 12.62 -6.86 27.10
N ALA A 219 11.34 -6.73 27.41
CA ALA A 219 10.68 -7.55 28.42
C ALA A 219 10.69 -9.04 28.02
N PHE A 220 10.42 -9.35 26.75
CA PHE A 220 10.52 -10.71 26.20
C PHE A 220 11.94 -11.28 26.39
N ILE A 221 12.97 -10.55 25.98
CA ILE A 221 14.36 -10.96 26.17
C ILE A 221 14.67 -11.22 27.64
N ARG A 222 14.31 -10.29 28.53
CA ARG A 222 14.58 -10.39 29.97
C ARG A 222 13.86 -11.55 30.64
N ASN A 223 12.65 -11.87 30.19
CA ASN A 223 11.83 -12.92 30.78
C ASN A 223 12.01 -14.30 30.12
N PHE A 224 12.72 -14.39 29.00
CA PHE A 224 13.02 -15.67 28.37
C PHE A 224 13.72 -16.63 29.35
N GLN A 225 13.11 -17.79 29.57
CA GLN A 225 13.62 -18.85 30.44
C GLN A 225 14.30 -19.92 29.59
N LEU A 226 15.50 -20.31 29.99
CA LEU A 226 16.27 -21.35 29.31
C LEU A 226 15.84 -22.72 29.84
N ASN A 227 15.30 -23.59 28.98
CA ASN A 227 15.15 -24.99 29.33
C ASN A 227 16.50 -25.71 29.15
N LEU A 228 17.02 -26.30 30.23
CA LEU A 228 18.31 -26.99 30.24
C LEU A 228 18.19 -28.50 30.01
N GLU A 229 17.00 -29.09 30.18
CA GLU A 229 16.79 -30.53 30.04
C GLU A 229 17.26 -31.10 28.68
N PRO A 230 17.02 -30.44 27.52
CA PRO A 230 17.48 -30.94 26.22
C PRO A 230 19.01 -30.97 26.07
N TYR A 231 19.73 -30.30 26.96
CA TYR A 231 21.17 -30.06 26.87
C TYR A 231 21.99 -30.88 27.86
N GLU A 232 21.37 -31.59 28.80
CA GLU A 232 22.04 -32.33 29.88
C GLU A 232 23.02 -33.39 29.37
N ALA A 233 22.62 -34.18 28.37
CA ALA A 233 23.50 -35.17 27.74
C ALA A 233 24.74 -34.54 27.07
N THR A 234 24.64 -33.28 26.64
CA THR A 234 25.73 -32.52 26.01
C THR A 234 26.63 -31.81 27.05
N ILE A 235 26.11 -31.56 28.27
CA ILE A 235 26.86 -31.01 29.40
C ILE A 235 27.93 -32.00 29.91
N GLU A 236 27.62 -33.30 29.84
CA GLU A 236 28.48 -34.39 30.32
C GLU A 236 29.65 -34.69 29.38
N SER A 237 29.45 -34.59 28.06
CA SER A 237 30.45 -34.91 27.03
C SER A 237 31.57 -33.86 26.84
N SER A 238 31.60 -32.81 27.66
CA SER A 238 32.63 -31.75 27.69
C SER A 238 32.75 -30.86 26.43
N ARG A 239 31.77 -30.88 25.52
CA ARG A 239 31.68 -29.98 24.35
C ARG A 239 30.90 -28.69 24.64
N PHE A 240 31.35 -27.95 25.65
CA PHE A 240 30.66 -26.77 26.19
C PHE A 240 30.39 -25.66 25.15
N THR A 241 31.27 -25.49 24.16
CA THR A 241 31.13 -24.47 23.11
C THR A 241 30.00 -24.81 22.12
N GLU A 242 29.79 -26.09 21.82
CA GLU A 242 28.69 -26.55 20.96
C GLU A 242 27.34 -26.37 21.67
N MET A 243 27.28 -26.69 22.96
CA MET A 243 26.09 -26.45 23.79
C MET A 243 25.71 -24.96 23.87
N LEU A 244 26.68 -24.07 24.11
CA LEU A 244 26.44 -22.62 24.08
C LEU A 244 25.91 -22.12 22.73
N TYR A 245 26.35 -22.74 21.64
CA TYR A 245 25.87 -22.41 20.30
C TYR A 245 24.42 -22.86 20.09
N LEU A 246 24.05 -24.07 20.54
CA LEU A 246 22.67 -24.55 20.43
C LEU A 246 21.71 -23.69 21.29
N VAL A 247 22.09 -23.38 22.53
CA VAL A 247 21.34 -22.45 23.39
C VAL A 247 21.16 -21.08 22.74
N PHE A 248 22.19 -20.58 22.04
CA PHE A 248 22.08 -19.34 21.28
C PHE A 248 21.10 -19.46 20.10
N GLN A 249 21.08 -20.59 19.38
CA GLN A 249 20.15 -20.80 18.27
C GLN A 249 18.70 -20.84 18.75
N ASP A 250 18.39 -21.53 19.85
CA ASP A 250 17.04 -21.58 20.41
C ASP A 250 16.57 -20.20 20.87
N PHE A 251 17.44 -19.47 21.57
CA PHE A 251 17.14 -18.12 22.01
C PHE A 251 16.91 -17.16 20.84
N LYS A 252 17.73 -17.28 19.79
CA LYS A 252 17.56 -16.53 18.55
C LYS A 252 16.25 -16.89 17.86
N ALA A 253 15.93 -18.17 17.70
CA ALA A 253 14.69 -18.61 17.09
C ALA A 253 13.46 -18.05 17.83
N ALA A 254 13.50 -18.03 19.17
CA ALA A 254 12.46 -17.44 19.99
C ALA A 254 12.33 -15.91 19.78
N ILE A 255 13.45 -15.20 19.66
CA ILE A 255 13.47 -13.77 19.32
C ILE A 255 12.87 -13.53 17.93
N ASP A 256 13.33 -14.29 16.93
CA ASP A 256 12.88 -14.15 15.55
C ASP A 256 11.36 -14.44 15.46
N SER A 257 10.86 -15.45 16.17
CA SER A 257 9.43 -15.75 16.30
C SER A 257 8.67 -14.60 16.95
N HIS A 258 9.12 -14.10 18.11
CA HIS A 258 8.42 -13.01 18.79
C HIS A 258 8.40 -11.72 17.95
N LEU A 259 9.50 -11.44 17.24
CA LEU A 259 9.61 -10.32 16.32
C LEU A 259 8.59 -10.44 15.19
N ALA A 260 8.51 -11.60 14.53
CA ALA A 260 7.61 -11.83 13.41
C ALA A 260 6.12 -11.90 13.83
N GLU A 261 5.82 -12.55 14.94
CA GLU A 261 4.44 -12.85 15.34
C GLU A 261 3.78 -11.72 16.14
N THR A 262 4.57 -10.93 16.87
CA THR A 262 4.05 -9.89 17.79
C THR A 262 4.47 -8.49 17.38
N ILE A 263 5.76 -8.28 17.11
CA ILE A 263 6.30 -6.93 16.93
C ILE A 263 6.02 -6.39 15.52
N HIS A 264 6.30 -7.16 14.47
CA HIS A 264 6.05 -6.75 13.08
C HIS A 264 4.59 -6.32 12.85
N PRO A 265 3.57 -7.09 13.26
CA PRO A 265 2.17 -6.70 13.07
C PRO A 265 1.83 -5.36 13.71
N ARG A 266 2.31 -5.12 14.94
CA ARG A 266 2.07 -3.87 15.66
C ARG A 266 2.68 -2.67 14.94
N ILE A 267 3.89 -2.82 14.41
CA ILE A 267 4.57 -1.78 13.63
C ILE A 267 3.77 -1.49 12.35
N VAL A 268 3.40 -2.52 11.59
CA VAL A 268 2.65 -2.36 10.34
C VAL A 268 1.31 -1.68 10.59
N LYS A 269 0.58 -2.13 11.61
CA LYS A 269 -0.69 -1.52 12.01
C LYS A 269 -0.53 -0.06 12.40
N PHE A 270 0.46 0.26 13.24
CA PHE A 270 0.77 1.63 13.63
C PHE A 270 1.04 2.52 12.41
N ILE A 271 1.87 2.06 11.48
CA ILE A 271 2.24 2.85 10.30
C ILE A 271 1.00 3.12 9.42
N ARG A 272 0.13 2.13 9.22
CA ARG A 272 -1.15 2.31 8.50
C ARG A 272 -2.06 3.32 9.17
N GLU A 273 -2.18 3.27 10.49
CA GLU A 273 -2.96 4.24 11.25
C GLU A 273 -2.41 5.66 11.08
N GLU A 274 -1.10 5.84 11.03
CA GLU A 274 -0.48 7.14 10.75
C GLU A 274 -0.66 7.60 9.30
N GLU A 275 -0.61 6.69 8.31
CA GLU A 275 -0.90 7.01 6.91
C GLU A 275 -2.32 7.56 6.73
N GLU A 276 -3.33 6.92 7.33
CA GLU A 276 -4.72 7.37 7.25
C GLU A 276 -4.92 8.72 7.97
N LYS A 277 -4.21 8.95 9.09
CA LYS A 277 -4.23 10.27 9.76
C LYS A 277 -3.64 11.36 8.89
N ILE A 278 -2.51 11.09 8.20
CA ILE A 278 -1.91 12.05 7.25
C ILE A 278 -2.93 12.39 6.17
N LYS A 279 -3.54 11.38 5.55
CA LYS A 279 -4.54 11.54 4.50
C LYS A 279 -5.73 12.37 4.99
N SER A 280 -6.38 11.95 6.06
CA SER A 280 -7.57 12.62 6.61
C SER A 280 -7.28 14.07 7.01
N HIS A 281 -6.10 14.36 7.58
CA HIS A 281 -5.72 15.72 7.93
C HIS A 281 -5.56 16.61 6.69
N LEU A 282 -4.87 16.12 5.66
CA LEU A 282 -4.70 16.87 4.41
C LEU A 282 -6.03 17.07 3.67
N GLU A 283 -6.91 16.07 3.62
CA GLU A 283 -8.27 16.20 3.05
C GLU A 283 -9.08 17.28 3.79
N SER A 284 -9.05 17.28 5.12
CA SER A 284 -9.72 18.29 5.94
C SER A 284 -9.18 19.69 5.68
N VAL A 285 -7.87 19.83 5.42
CA VAL A 285 -7.24 21.13 5.13
C VAL A 285 -7.56 21.59 3.70
N ALA A 286 -7.65 20.68 2.74
CA ALA A 286 -7.94 21.00 1.34
C ALA A 286 -9.42 21.30 1.05
N THR A 287 -10.34 20.75 1.84
CA THR A 287 -11.80 20.86 1.60
C THR A 287 -12.31 22.30 1.49
N PRO A 288 -11.98 23.24 2.41
CA PRO A 288 -12.46 24.62 2.30
C PRO A 288 -12.01 25.32 1.01
N TYR A 289 -10.83 24.97 0.51
CA TYR A 289 -10.28 25.55 -0.70
C TYR A 289 -10.91 25.01 -1.97
N THR A 290 -11.36 23.75 -1.96
CA THR A 290 -12.11 23.19 -3.09
C THR A 290 -13.38 24.02 -3.36
N ALA A 291 -14.03 24.50 -2.29
CA ALA A 291 -15.18 25.40 -2.43
C ALA A 291 -14.79 26.77 -3.00
N MET A 292 -13.71 27.38 -2.51
CA MET A 292 -13.22 28.67 -3.02
C MET A 292 -12.81 28.61 -4.51
N VAL A 293 -12.14 27.53 -4.92
CA VAL A 293 -11.78 27.30 -6.32
C VAL A 293 -13.04 27.19 -7.18
N LYS A 294 -14.02 26.41 -6.73
CA LYS A 294 -15.28 26.22 -7.43
C LYS A 294 -16.05 27.55 -7.60
N GLU A 295 -16.11 28.36 -6.54
CA GLU A 295 -16.76 29.67 -6.57
C GLU A 295 -16.07 30.62 -7.54
N ALA A 296 -14.76 30.79 -7.43
CA ALA A 296 -14.02 31.68 -8.32
C ALA A 296 -14.03 31.21 -9.79
N MET A 297 -14.14 29.91 -10.05
CA MET A 297 -14.36 29.38 -11.41
C MET A 297 -15.78 29.65 -11.90
N SER A 298 -16.80 29.52 -11.04
CA SER A 298 -18.19 29.86 -11.38
C SER A 298 -18.32 31.34 -11.74
N ASP A 299 -17.67 32.23 -10.98
CA ASP A 299 -17.67 33.67 -11.23
C ASP A 299 -16.96 34.02 -12.55
N TYR A 300 -15.87 33.34 -12.85
CA TYR A 300 -15.18 33.45 -14.14
C TYR A 300 -16.08 33.01 -15.30
N GLN A 301 -16.72 31.84 -15.18
CA GLN A 301 -17.64 31.30 -16.19
C GLN A 301 -18.81 32.25 -16.44
N ALA A 302 -19.44 32.77 -15.38
CA ALA A 302 -20.52 33.75 -15.49
C ALA A 302 -20.06 35.03 -16.21
N SER A 303 -18.85 35.50 -15.91
CA SER A 303 -18.27 36.69 -16.55
C SER A 303 -17.91 36.51 -18.03
N MET A 304 -17.80 35.25 -18.48
CA MET A 304 -17.49 34.82 -19.85
C MET A 304 -18.69 34.19 -20.59
N ALA A 305 -19.88 34.16 -19.98
CA ALA A 305 -21.08 33.63 -20.63
C ALA A 305 -21.53 34.46 -21.86
N ASP A 306 -21.29 35.78 -21.82
CA ASP A 306 -21.64 36.72 -22.89
C ASP A 306 -20.69 36.65 -24.11
N THR A 307 -19.60 35.90 -24.01
CA THR A 307 -18.51 35.82 -24.99
C THR A 307 -18.61 34.59 -25.92
N GLY A 308 -19.70 33.81 -25.82
CA GLY A 308 -19.96 32.65 -26.70
C GLY A 308 -18.99 31.47 -26.50
N ALA A 309 -18.05 31.56 -25.56
CA ALA A 309 -17.20 30.45 -25.14
C ALA A 309 -18.06 29.37 -24.48
N SER A 310 -17.91 28.12 -24.94
CA SER A 310 -18.66 26.98 -24.40
C SER A 310 -18.40 26.85 -22.90
N GLN A 311 -19.48 26.74 -22.12
CA GLN A 311 -19.39 26.55 -20.68
C GLN A 311 -18.86 25.14 -20.38
N PRO A 312 -17.79 25.02 -19.60
CA PRO A 312 -17.30 23.72 -19.21
C PRO A 312 -18.11 23.19 -18.01
N ASP A 313 -18.93 22.15 -18.25
CA ASP A 313 -19.83 21.52 -17.27
C ASP A 313 -19.09 20.77 -16.13
N SER A 314 -17.77 20.56 -16.24
CA SER A 314 -17.05 19.58 -15.42
C SER A 314 -16.08 20.13 -14.35
N ILE A 315 -15.89 21.45 -14.28
CA ILE A 315 -14.79 22.08 -13.52
C ILE A 315 -14.94 21.99 -12.00
N GLY A 316 -16.17 21.83 -11.48
CA GLY A 316 -16.45 21.92 -10.04
C GLY A 316 -16.13 20.67 -9.23
N SER A 317 -15.68 19.57 -9.85
CA SER A 317 -15.36 18.34 -9.15
C SER A 317 -13.95 17.89 -9.52
N ARG A 318 -13.07 17.78 -8.51
CA ARG A 318 -11.97 16.78 -8.41
C ARG A 318 -10.61 17.33 -7.95
N MET A 319 -10.60 18.17 -6.91
CA MET A 319 -9.45 18.24 -6.00
C MET A 319 -9.50 17.03 -5.03
N VAL A 320 -9.43 15.82 -5.57
CA VAL A 320 -9.50 14.58 -4.78
C VAL A 320 -8.10 14.01 -4.65
N LEU A 321 -7.66 13.82 -3.41
CA LEU A 321 -6.42 13.09 -3.12
C LEU A 321 -6.47 11.72 -3.82
N SER A 322 -5.49 11.49 -4.68
CA SER A 322 -5.31 10.19 -5.33
C SER A 322 -5.15 9.08 -4.28
N ASP A 323 -5.54 7.85 -4.64
CA ASP A 323 -5.37 6.69 -3.77
C ASP A 323 -3.90 6.59 -3.29
N LEU A 324 -3.72 6.46 -1.98
CA LEU A 324 -2.42 6.26 -1.31
C LEU A 324 -1.60 5.14 -1.98
N LYS A 325 -2.25 4.07 -2.47
CA LYS A 325 -1.58 2.96 -3.15
C LYS A 325 -0.93 3.40 -4.47
N VAL A 326 -1.59 4.29 -5.23
CA VAL A 326 -1.07 4.83 -6.49
C VAL A 326 0.13 5.74 -6.24
N LEU A 327 0.02 6.61 -5.22
CA LEU A 327 1.12 7.50 -4.82
C LEU A 327 2.36 6.72 -4.37
N LYS A 328 2.16 5.70 -3.52
CA LYS A 328 3.27 4.84 -3.07
C LYS A 328 3.96 4.11 -4.21
N PHE A 329 3.19 3.61 -5.18
CA PHE A 329 3.75 2.94 -6.36
C PHE A 329 4.58 3.88 -7.24
N ARG A 330 4.02 5.05 -7.59
CA ARG A 330 4.68 6.06 -8.42
C ARG A 330 6.01 6.53 -7.80
N ASP A 331 5.98 6.88 -6.52
CA ASP A 331 7.12 7.45 -5.82
C ASP A 331 8.07 6.41 -5.21
N LYS A 332 7.82 5.11 -5.49
CA LYS A 332 8.58 3.95 -4.99
C LYS A 332 8.73 3.98 -3.47
N LEU A 333 7.66 4.41 -2.78
CA LEU A 333 7.60 4.45 -1.32
C LEU A 333 7.23 3.07 -0.80
N SER A 334 8.25 2.27 -0.50
CA SER A 334 8.10 1.02 0.22
C SER A 334 8.35 1.24 1.71
N LEU A 335 7.51 0.62 2.55
CA LEU A 335 7.80 0.48 3.96
C LEU A 335 9.20 -0.15 4.13
N PRO A 336 10.10 0.43 4.93
CA PRO A 336 11.38 -0.21 5.22
C PRO A 336 11.12 -1.60 5.81
N PRO A 337 11.63 -2.69 5.21
CA PRO A 337 11.42 -4.01 5.77
C PRO A 337 12.07 -4.07 7.15
N VAL A 338 11.27 -4.46 8.14
CA VAL A 338 11.75 -4.60 9.51
C VAL A 338 12.93 -5.57 9.55
N GLU A 339 12.88 -6.62 8.74
CA GLU A 339 13.92 -7.65 8.55
C GLU A 339 15.23 -7.12 7.93
N THR A 340 15.17 -6.13 7.03
CA THR A 340 16.37 -5.53 6.41
C THR A 340 17.08 -4.53 7.31
N THR A 341 16.37 -3.97 8.31
CA THR A 341 16.91 -3.00 9.27
C THR A 341 17.31 -3.67 10.58
N MET A 342 16.56 -4.67 11.02
CA MET A 342 16.97 -5.63 12.04
C MET A 342 17.86 -6.70 11.42
N ARG A 343 19.02 -6.26 10.93
CA ARG A 343 20.15 -7.12 10.53
C ARG A 343 20.75 -7.87 11.73
N TYR A 344 19.92 -8.38 12.62
CA TYR A 344 20.26 -9.42 13.56
C TYR A 344 20.72 -10.67 12.82
N SER A 345 20.35 -10.93 11.56
CA SER A 345 20.80 -12.12 10.83
C SER A 345 21.97 -11.87 9.85
N SER A 346 22.04 -10.75 9.13
CA SER A 346 23.05 -10.53 8.07
C SER A 346 24.36 -9.90 8.54
N ARG A 347 24.36 -9.09 9.63
CA ARG A 347 25.61 -8.74 10.36
C ARG A 347 26.07 -9.85 11.32
N ILE A 348 25.23 -10.86 11.54
CA ILE A 348 25.57 -12.13 12.21
C ILE A 348 26.08 -13.18 11.22
N LYS A 349 25.82 -13.03 9.91
CA LYS A 349 26.51 -13.81 8.86
C LYS A 349 27.99 -13.46 8.76
N THR A 350 28.40 -12.25 9.14
CA THR A 350 29.80 -12.01 9.46
C THR A 350 30.10 -12.66 10.79
N GLU A 351 30.68 -13.85 10.73
CA GLU A 351 31.28 -14.57 11.87
C GLU A 351 31.99 -13.63 12.84
N ALA A 352 32.55 -12.50 12.41
CA ALA A 352 33.24 -11.50 13.23
C ALA A 352 32.43 -10.92 14.42
N VAL A 353 31.15 -10.56 14.29
CA VAL A 353 30.39 -9.94 15.41
C VAL A 353 29.90 -10.99 16.41
N VAL A 354 29.48 -12.16 15.91
CA VAL A 354 29.27 -13.36 16.73
C VAL A 354 30.58 -13.73 17.42
N ARG A 355 31.71 -13.73 16.71
CA ARG A 355 33.05 -13.90 17.29
C ARG A 355 33.33 -12.85 18.35
N PHE A 356 32.93 -11.57 18.26
CA PHE A 356 33.19 -10.62 19.35
C PHE A 356 32.33 -10.86 20.61
N GLY A 357 31.03 -11.14 20.48
CA GLY A 357 30.16 -11.51 21.61
C GLY A 357 30.51 -12.89 22.19
N PHE A 358 30.71 -13.87 21.33
CA PHE A 358 31.06 -15.25 21.65
C PHE A 358 32.51 -15.38 22.16
N TYR A 359 33.51 -14.67 21.60
CA TYR A 359 34.89 -14.66 22.14
C TYR A 359 35.00 -13.86 23.42
N SER A 360 34.24 -12.78 23.62
CA SER A 360 34.25 -12.08 24.91
C SER A 360 33.64 -12.95 26.02
N VAL A 361 32.56 -13.69 25.71
CA VAL A 361 31.99 -14.72 26.57
C VAL A 361 33.00 -15.87 26.76
N ILE A 362 33.50 -16.52 25.70
CA ILE A 362 34.45 -17.64 25.76
C ILE A 362 35.77 -17.28 26.45
N LYS A 363 36.36 -16.09 26.23
CA LYS A 363 37.63 -15.69 26.87
C LYS A 363 37.50 -15.56 28.37
N VAL A 364 36.38 -15.01 28.86
CA VAL A 364 36.12 -14.89 30.30
C VAL A 364 35.69 -16.24 30.89
N PHE A 365 35.01 -17.08 30.12
CA PHE A 365 34.66 -18.45 30.52
C PHE A 365 35.86 -19.38 30.65
N ARG A 366 36.82 -19.31 29.72
CA ARG A 366 38.10 -20.01 29.87
C ARG A 366 38.81 -19.59 31.17
N LYS A 367 38.65 -18.34 31.61
CA LYS A 367 39.21 -17.84 32.87
C LYS A 367 38.48 -18.40 34.11
N LEU A 368 37.19 -18.68 34.00
CA LEU A 368 36.35 -19.29 35.06
C LEU A 368 36.53 -20.81 35.15
N LEU A 369 36.66 -21.51 34.03
CA LEU A 369 36.91 -22.96 33.96
C LEU A 369 38.31 -23.36 34.43
N ARG A 370 39.29 -22.45 34.32
CA ARG A 370 40.70 -22.70 34.67
C ARG A 370 40.99 -22.63 36.18
N LYS A 371 39.98 -22.46 37.04
CA LYS A 371 40.11 -22.47 38.51
C LYS A 371 39.30 -23.62 39.14
N SER A 372 40.00 -24.72 39.48
CA SER A 372 39.66 -25.82 40.41
C SER A 372 38.77 -26.98 39.92
N GLU A 373 39.28 -28.22 40.11
CA GLU A 373 38.86 -29.48 39.45
C GLU A 373 37.77 -30.34 40.15
N THR A 374 37.23 -29.99 41.32
CA THR A 374 36.46 -30.98 42.13
C THR A 374 34.94 -30.72 42.32
N ARG A 375 34.31 -29.81 41.54
CA ARG A 375 32.84 -29.57 41.54
C ARG A 375 32.32 -29.24 40.12
N GLN A 376 32.32 -30.19 39.20
CA GLN A 376 32.15 -29.91 37.75
C GLN A 376 30.71 -29.60 37.28
N ASN A 377 29.69 -30.45 37.51
CA ASN A 377 28.36 -30.24 36.89
C ASN A 377 27.62 -28.99 37.39
N ARG A 378 27.47 -28.80 38.71
CA ARG A 378 26.77 -27.63 39.28
C ARG A 378 27.43 -26.29 38.90
N ARG A 379 28.75 -26.29 38.66
CA ARG A 379 29.48 -25.09 38.18
C ARG A 379 29.35 -24.88 36.67
N LYS A 380 29.24 -25.94 35.85
CA LYS A 380 28.95 -25.84 34.41
C LYS A 380 27.56 -25.25 34.16
N HIS A 381 26.53 -25.68 34.90
CA HIS A 381 25.18 -25.07 34.83
C HIS A 381 25.20 -23.59 35.19
N LYS A 382 25.83 -23.22 36.32
CA LYS A 382 25.94 -21.82 36.73
C LYS A 382 26.70 -20.97 35.72
N ALA A 383 27.77 -21.51 35.14
CA ALA A 383 28.51 -20.84 34.09
C ALA A 383 27.61 -20.61 32.88
N LEU A 384 26.89 -21.63 32.40
CA LEU A 384 25.93 -21.50 31.29
C LEU A 384 24.87 -20.41 31.55
N GLU A 385 24.28 -20.38 32.74
CA GLU A 385 23.33 -19.34 33.16
C GLU A 385 23.94 -17.93 33.12
N ASP A 386 25.16 -17.76 33.62
CA ASP A 386 25.87 -16.47 33.60
C ASP A 386 26.17 -16.01 32.15
N GLY A 387 26.55 -16.96 31.28
CA GLY A 387 26.79 -16.70 29.85
C GLY A 387 25.52 -16.31 29.12
N PHE A 388 24.43 -17.01 29.42
CA PHE A 388 23.12 -16.73 28.87
C PHE A 388 22.57 -15.38 29.34
N ARG A 389 22.74 -15.04 30.62
CA ARG A 389 22.39 -13.71 31.15
C ARG A 389 23.12 -12.60 30.42
N ARG A 390 24.42 -12.79 30.13
CA ARG A 390 25.20 -11.81 29.38
C ARG A 390 24.78 -11.71 27.92
N MET A 391 24.45 -12.84 27.29
CA MET A 391 23.89 -12.89 25.94
C MET A 391 22.58 -12.10 25.85
N LYS A 392 21.67 -12.24 26.83
CA LYS A 392 20.45 -11.46 26.94
C LYS A 392 20.73 -9.95 27.04
N LEU A 393 21.71 -9.56 27.85
CA LEU A 393 22.10 -8.15 28.01
C LEU A 393 22.67 -7.54 26.72
N GLU A 394 23.57 -8.25 26.02
CA GLU A 394 24.11 -7.74 24.75
C GLU A 394 23.06 -7.72 23.64
N THR A 395 22.14 -8.69 23.63
CA THR A 395 21.00 -8.71 22.70
C THR A 395 20.08 -7.53 22.96
N GLU A 396 19.77 -7.21 24.22
CA GLU A 396 18.98 -6.02 24.60
C GLU A 396 19.61 -4.73 24.06
N ARG A 397 20.93 -4.58 24.20
CA ARG A 397 21.66 -3.41 23.67
C ARG A 397 21.59 -3.34 22.16
N SER A 398 21.78 -4.47 21.47
CA SER A 398 21.71 -4.53 20.01
C SER A 398 20.33 -4.14 19.50
N ILE A 399 19.28 -4.66 20.11
CA ILE A 399 17.88 -4.36 19.79
C ILE A 399 17.59 -2.86 19.96
N ARG A 400 18.02 -2.23 21.07
CA ARG A 400 17.82 -0.79 21.28
C ARG A 400 18.43 0.06 20.15
N VAL A 401 19.59 -0.33 19.63
CA VAL A 401 20.23 0.38 18.51
C VAL A 401 19.45 0.15 17.21
N GLN A 402 19.11 -1.10 16.90
CA GLN A 402 18.41 -1.43 15.66
C GLN A 402 17.02 -0.81 15.56
N PHE A 403 16.26 -0.80 16.67
CA PHE A 403 14.96 -0.15 16.69
C PHE A 403 15.07 1.36 16.55
N ARG A 404 16.14 1.98 17.04
CA ARG A 404 16.40 3.40 16.82
C ARG A 404 16.67 3.69 15.35
N ASP A 405 17.52 2.89 14.70
CA ASP A 405 17.79 3.03 13.27
C ASP A 405 16.51 2.83 12.45
N TYR A 406 15.71 1.83 12.81
CA TYR A 406 14.42 1.56 12.18
C TYR A 406 13.40 2.69 12.38
N GLN A 407 13.30 3.21 13.60
CA GLN A 407 12.46 4.37 13.93
C GLN A 407 12.80 5.58 13.06
N GLU A 408 14.10 5.88 12.88
CA GLU A 408 14.51 7.00 12.02
C GLU A 408 14.22 6.74 10.54
N ASN A 409 14.35 5.50 10.06
CA ASN A 409 13.97 5.14 8.69
C ASN A 409 12.46 5.30 8.47
N VAL A 410 11.63 4.80 9.39
CA VAL A 410 10.16 4.96 9.33
C VAL A 410 9.78 6.44 9.32
N LYS A 411 10.45 7.26 10.14
CA LYS A 411 10.19 8.69 10.25
C LYS A 411 10.58 9.44 8.97
N PHE A 412 11.84 9.37 8.57
CA PHE A 412 12.40 10.23 7.53
C PHE A 412 12.28 9.64 6.12
N GLN A 413 12.51 8.34 5.96
CA GLN A 413 12.51 7.71 4.63
C GLN A 413 11.10 7.35 4.16
N TYR A 414 10.15 7.21 5.10
CA TYR A 414 8.79 6.79 4.79
C TYR A 414 7.73 7.85 5.10
N LEU A 415 7.36 8.05 6.37
CA LEU A 415 6.18 8.85 6.73
C LEU A 415 6.34 10.33 6.36
N PHE A 416 7.51 10.94 6.59
CA PHE A 416 7.73 12.34 6.20
C PHE A 416 7.71 12.52 4.68
N ARG A 417 8.32 11.58 3.95
CA ARG A 417 8.34 11.59 2.49
C ARG A 417 6.94 11.38 1.91
N LEU A 418 6.12 10.51 2.53
CA LEU A 418 4.73 10.34 2.17
C LEU A 418 3.95 11.65 2.33
N THR A 419 4.10 12.33 3.48
CA THR A 419 3.48 13.65 3.70
C THR A 419 3.88 14.66 2.62
N ASP A 420 5.17 14.72 2.28
CA ASP A 420 5.67 15.65 1.25
C ASP A 420 5.09 15.33 -0.13
N VAL A 421 5.06 14.06 -0.52
CA VAL A 421 4.49 13.62 -1.81
C VAL A 421 3.00 13.95 -1.89
N MET A 422 2.25 13.75 -0.80
CA MET A 422 0.81 14.06 -0.78
C MET A 422 0.54 15.57 -0.86
N VAL A 423 1.34 16.38 -0.17
CA VAL A 423 1.24 17.85 -0.22
C VAL A 423 1.62 18.37 -1.59
N HIS A 424 2.69 17.84 -2.19
CA HIS A 424 3.12 18.21 -3.53
C HIS A 424 2.06 17.87 -4.57
N GLN A 425 1.48 16.67 -4.49
CA GLN A 425 0.38 16.26 -5.37
C GLN A 425 -0.81 17.22 -5.29
N LEU A 426 -1.26 17.57 -4.08
CA LEU A 426 -2.36 18.51 -3.89
C LEU A 426 -2.06 19.90 -4.46
N ASN A 427 -0.83 20.37 -4.30
CA ASN A 427 -0.39 21.64 -4.88
C ASN A 427 -0.32 21.57 -6.41
N ASP A 428 0.19 20.47 -6.98
CA ASP A 428 0.29 20.28 -8.42
C ASP A 428 -1.11 20.21 -9.06
N ASP A 429 -2.02 19.44 -8.49
CA ASP A 429 -3.40 19.34 -8.98
C ASP A 429 -4.07 20.74 -8.97
N LEU A 430 -3.86 21.51 -7.90
CA LEU A 430 -4.34 22.89 -7.82
C LEU A 430 -3.72 23.81 -8.90
N GLN A 431 -2.40 23.74 -9.09
CA GLN A 431 -1.69 24.60 -10.05
C GLN A 431 -2.04 24.24 -11.49
N GLU A 432 -2.19 22.96 -11.81
CA GLU A 432 -2.60 22.46 -13.12
C GLU A 432 -3.99 23.01 -13.47
N HIS A 433 -4.93 23.04 -12.53
CA HIS A 433 -6.23 23.67 -12.74
C HIS A 433 -6.15 25.19 -13.01
N PHE A 434 -5.14 25.89 -12.50
CA PHE A 434 -5.03 27.34 -12.65
C PHE A 434 -4.23 27.80 -13.87
N GLN A 435 -3.11 27.14 -14.20
CA GLN A 435 -2.23 27.60 -15.27
C GLN A 435 -2.87 27.47 -16.65
N VAL A 436 -3.66 26.43 -16.87
CA VAL A 436 -4.17 26.10 -18.22
C VAL A 436 -5.24 27.10 -18.69
N TYR A 437 -5.83 27.91 -17.80
CA TYR A 437 -6.87 28.88 -18.15
C TYR A 437 -6.37 30.30 -18.44
N PHE A 438 -5.25 30.74 -17.87
CA PHE A 438 -4.91 32.18 -17.82
C PHE A 438 -3.59 32.57 -18.47
N MET A 439 -2.63 31.67 -18.64
CA MET A 439 -1.24 32.07 -18.91
C MET A 439 -0.97 32.50 -20.36
N ASP A 440 -1.78 32.04 -21.33
CA ASP A 440 -1.52 32.26 -22.77
C ASP A 440 -2.40 33.34 -23.43
N ALA A 441 -3.48 33.76 -22.77
CA ALA A 441 -4.38 34.80 -23.29
C ALA A 441 -3.64 36.14 -23.50
N LEU A 442 -2.88 36.57 -22.50
CA LEU A 442 -2.20 37.86 -22.45
C LEU A 442 -1.10 38.02 -23.53
N LYS A 443 -0.41 36.94 -23.91
CA LYS A 443 0.63 36.99 -24.96
C LYS A 443 0.04 37.23 -26.35
N MET A 444 -1.08 36.61 -26.68
CA MET A 444 -1.70 36.83 -27.99
C MET A 444 -2.23 38.25 -28.12
N ILE A 445 -2.65 38.86 -27.01
CA ILE A 445 -3.09 40.26 -26.97
C ILE A 445 -1.95 41.22 -27.34
N GLU A 446 -0.73 40.97 -26.85
CA GLU A 446 0.46 41.73 -27.26
C GLU A 446 0.72 41.56 -28.77
N MET A 447 0.67 40.33 -29.27
CA MET A 447 0.88 40.04 -30.69
C MET A 447 -0.19 40.69 -31.61
N VAL A 448 -1.45 40.78 -31.15
CA VAL A 448 -2.54 41.44 -31.90
C VAL A 448 -2.38 42.96 -31.91
N LYS A 449 -1.86 43.55 -30.83
CA LYS A 449 -1.56 45.00 -30.76
C LYS A 449 -0.40 45.41 -31.66
N GLU A 450 0.56 44.53 -31.89
CA GLU A 450 1.73 44.82 -32.73
C GLU A 450 1.44 44.72 -34.24
N GLU A 451 0.21 44.36 -34.68
CA GLU A 451 -0.20 44.23 -36.09
C GLU A 451 0.65 43.27 -36.97
N HIS A 452 1.58 42.51 -36.40
CA HIS A 452 2.56 41.71 -37.15
C HIS A 452 2.04 40.34 -37.66
N VAL A 453 0.73 40.09 -37.69
CA VAL A 453 0.23 38.71 -37.88
C VAL A 453 -0.98 38.57 -38.80
N ASP A 454 -0.94 37.53 -39.64
CA ASP A 454 -2.03 37.08 -40.50
C ASP A 454 -3.19 36.54 -39.65
N LYS A 455 -4.12 37.44 -39.30
CA LYS A 455 -5.25 37.18 -38.40
C LYS A 455 -6.15 36.04 -38.91
N GLU A 456 -6.34 35.93 -40.23
CA GLU A 456 -7.23 34.91 -40.81
C GLU A 456 -6.60 33.52 -40.77
N ARG A 457 -5.30 33.41 -41.06
CA ARG A 457 -4.58 32.14 -40.91
C ARG A 457 -4.56 31.66 -39.45
N ILE A 458 -4.39 32.57 -38.49
CA ILE A 458 -4.44 32.23 -37.06
C ILE A 458 -5.83 31.80 -36.64
N LYS A 459 -6.89 32.54 -37.02
CA LYS A 459 -8.27 32.16 -36.72
C LYS A 459 -8.60 30.75 -37.20
N GLU A 460 -8.17 30.39 -38.41
CA GLU A 460 -8.39 29.05 -38.96
C GLU A 460 -7.58 27.98 -38.22
N GLY A 461 -6.35 28.28 -37.83
CA GLY A 461 -5.55 27.39 -36.98
C GLY A 461 -6.19 27.14 -35.61
N LEU A 462 -6.66 28.20 -34.95
CA LEU A 462 -7.38 28.12 -33.68
C LEU A 462 -8.67 27.32 -33.82
N ARG A 463 -9.42 27.50 -34.92
CA ARG A 463 -10.65 26.75 -35.20
C ARG A 463 -10.39 25.25 -35.19
N LYS A 464 -9.36 24.81 -35.91
CA LYS A 464 -8.96 23.40 -35.99
C LYS A 464 -8.53 22.83 -34.64
N VAL A 465 -7.78 23.60 -33.84
CA VAL A 465 -7.40 23.21 -32.48
C VAL A 465 -8.64 23.01 -31.61
N GLY A 466 -9.57 23.96 -31.63
CA GLY A 466 -10.82 23.87 -30.87
C GLY A 466 -11.71 22.70 -31.26
N GLU A 467 -11.85 22.44 -32.57
CA GLU A 467 -12.58 21.28 -33.08
C GLU A 467 -11.94 19.95 -32.68
N THR A 468 -10.61 19.86 -32.78
CA THR A 468 -9.86 18.66 -32.38
C THR A 468 -9.96 18.42 -30.88
N ALA A 469 -9.83 19.46 -30.07
CA ALA A 469 -9.95 19.40 -28.62
C ALA A 469 -11.36 18.94 -28.18
N ARG A 470 -12.42 19.48 -28.79
CA ARG A 470 -13.80 19.02 -28.56
C ARG A 470 -14.00 17.55 -28.97
N GLY A 471 -13.41 17.11 -30.08
CA GLY A 471 -13.43 15.70 -30.48
C GLY A 471 -12.74 14.77 -29.46
N TYR A 472 -11.67 15.24 -28.80
CA TYR A 472 -11.06 14.51 -27.70
C TYR A 472 -11.93 14.50 -26.43
N LEU A 473 -12.60 15.60 -26.09
CA LEU A 473 -13.54 15.64 -24.96
C LEU A 473 -14.66 14.61 -25.11
N GLU A 474 -15.30 14.52 -26.27
CA GLU A 474 -16.34 13.51 -26.52
C GLU A 474 -15.81 12.07 -26.38
N ARG A 475 -14.56 11.83 -26.77
CA ARG A 475 -13.92 10.51 -26.57
C ARG A 475 -13.67 10.25 -25.09
N ILE A 476 -13.17 11.25 -24.37
CA ILE A 476 -12.89 11.18 -22.92
C ILE A 476 -14.18 10.91 -22.14
N ASP A 477 -15.29 11.59 -22.48
CA ASP A 477 -16.58 11.38 -21.82
C ASP A 477 -17.14 9.97 -22.07
N ARG A 478 -17.01 9.44 -23.29
CA ARG A 478 -17.36 8.03 -23.57
C ARG A 478 -16.52 7.07 -22.72
N PHE A 479 -15.20 7.26 -22.70
CA PHE A 479 -14.31 6.45 -21.86
C PHE A 479 -14.63 6.57 -20.37
N ARG A 480 -15.05 7.75 -19.89
CA ARG A 480 -15.49 7.97 -18.50
C ARG A 480 -16.74 7.14 -18.20
N GLY A 481 -17.72 7.13 -19.10
CA GLY A 481 -18.92 6.29 -18.99
C GLY A 481 -18.61 4.80 -18.93
N ASP A 482 -17.67 4.32 -19.75
CA ASP A 482 -17.23 2.93 -19.74
C ASP A 482 -16.57 2.57 -18.38
N ILE A 483 -15.73 3.45 -17.84
CA ILE A 483 -15.09 3.27 -16.53
C ILE A 483 -16.13 3.23 -15.41
N GLU A 484 -17.10 4.14 -15.40
CA GLU A 484 -18.17 4.18 -14.39
C GLU A 484 -19.07 2.94 -14.48
N SER A 485 -19.38 2.46 -15.68
CA SER A 485 -20.10 1.19 -15.88
C SER A 485 -19.35 0.00 -15.28
N ILE A 486 -18.03 -0.07 -15.50
CA ILE A 486 -17.16 -1.11 -14.93
C ILE A 486 -17.17 -1.05 -13.39
N LEU A 487 -17.14 0.15 -12.81
CA LEU A 487 -17.18 0.36 -11.36
C LEU A 487 -18.56 0.05 -10.75
N ASN A 488 -19.64 0.39 -11.45
CA ASN A 488 -21.02 0.24 -10.97
C ASN A 488 -21.62 -1.16 -11.19
N SER A 489 -20.93 -2.06 -11.91
CA SER A 489 -21.31 -3.48 -12.07
C SER A 489 -21.30 -4.32 -10.77
N ARG A 490 -21.22 -3.67 -9.60
CA ARG A 490 -21.40 -4.24 -8.25
C ARG A 490 -22.88 -4.55 -7.90
N THR A 491 -23.69 -5.08 -8.81
CA THR A 491 -24.96 -5.69 -8.39
C THR A 491 -24.70 -7.16 -8.07
N PRO A 492 -24.91 -7.62 -6.82
CA PRO A 492 -24.91 -9.04 -6.54
C PRO A 492 -26.02 -9.66 -7.38
N VAL A 493 -25.70 -10.74 -8.09
CA VAL A 493 -26.74 -11.65 -8.54
C VAL A 493 -27.36 -12.18 -7.24
N GLU A 494 -28.58 -11.73 -6.93
CA GLU A 494 -29.37 -12.34 -5.86
C GLU A 494 -29.43 -13.86 -6.14
N PRO A 495 -29.19 -14.71 -5.14
CA PRO A 495 -29.30 -16.14 -5.34
C PRO A 495 -30.77 -16.47 -5.62
N GLN A 496 -31.04 -17.02 -6.81
CA GLN A 496 -32.27 -17.77 -7.08
C GLN A 496 -32.14 -19.19 -6.55
#